data_AF-A0AAE1DKL6-F1
#
_entry.id   AF-A0AAE1DKL6-F1
#
_cell.length_a   1.000
_cell.length_b   1.000
_cell.length_c   1.000
_cell.angle_alpha   90.00
_cell.angle_beta   90.00
_cell.angle_gamma   90.00
#
_symmetry.space_group_name_H-M   'P 1'
#
loop_
_entity.id
_entity.type
_entity.pdbx_description
1 polymer ?
#
loop_
_entity_poly.entity_id
_entity_poly.type
_entity_poly.pdbx_seq_one_letter_code
_entity_poly.pdbx_strand_id
1 'polypeptide(L)'
;MVASASPISPIDLAQMAEEQLRDPKVAELRKQPGALKLKEANLDGCILLCDVSTSRPRPIIPPLWTKTIFEAIHNLSHPGHKSTIRAISARYV
;
A
#
# COMPACT_ATOMS: atom_id res chain seq x y z
N MET A 1 -5.29 -23.23 16.54
CA MET A 1 -4.89 -22.27 17.60
C MET A 1 -3.53 -21.73 17.15
N VAL A 2 -3.36 -20.49 16.71
CA VAL A 2 -3.79 -19.20 17.27
C VAL A 2 -4.09 -18.22 16.14
N ALA A 3 -5.22 -17.52 16.23
CA ALA A 3 -5.45 -16.30 15.47
C ALA A 3 -4.74 -15.19 16.26
N SER A 4 -3.55 -14.78 15.80
CA SER A 4 -2.89 -13.59 16.32
C SER A 4 -3.70 -12.38 15.87
N ALA A 5 -4.36 -11.75 16.83
CA ALA A 5 -4.96 -10.44 16.65
C ALA A 5 -3.83 -9.42 16.41
N SER A 6 -3.50 -9.16 15.15
CA SER A 6 -2.72 -7.99 14.76
C SER A 6 -3.57 -6.72 14.96
N PRO A 7 -2.96 -5.56 15.29
CA PRO A 7 -3.70 -4.30 15.37
C PRO A 7 -4.53 -4.15 14.10
N ILE A 8 -5.81 -3.78 14.24
CA ILE A 8 -6.78 -3.70 13.14
C ILE A 8 -6.39 -2.51 12.24
N SER A 9 -5.30 -2.65 11.50
CA SER A 9 -5.10 -1.98 10.24
C SER A 9 -6.16 -2.57 9.31
N PRO A 10 -7.05 -1.79 8.70
CA PRO A 10 -8.09 -2.33 7.82
C PRO A 10 -7.53 -2.96 6.53
N ILE A 11 -6.21 -3.03 6.39
CA ILE A 11 -5.48 -3.50 5.22
C ILE A 11 -4.50 -4.57 5.71
N ASP A 12 -4.61 -5.77 5.16
CA ASP A 12 -3.68 -6.87 5.41
C ASP A 12 -2.37 -6.60 4.66
N LEU A 13 -1.38 -6.05 5.36
CA LEU A 13 -0.09 -5.68 4.78
C LEU A 13 0.73 -6.91 4.34
N ALA A 14 0.53 -8.06 4.98
CA ALA A 14 1.25 -9.28 4.61
C ALA A 14 0.76 -9.81 3.26
N GLN A 15 -0.55 -9.85 3.07
CA GLN A 15 -1.14 -10.26 1.80
C GLN A 15 -0.84 -9.22 0.69
N MET A 16 -0.78 -7.92 1.02
CA MET A 16 -0.35 -6.90 0.06
C MET A 16 1.10 -7.09 -0.38
N ALA A 17 1.99 -7.47 0.55
CA ALA A 17 3.39 -7.75 0.25
C ALA A 17 3.53 -8.96 -0.68
N GLU A 18 2.76 -10.02 -0.45
CA GLU A 18 2.72 -11.17 -1.36
C GLU A 18 2.25 -10.75 -2.77
N GLU A 19 1.19 -9.96 -2.85
CA GLU A 19 0.66 -9.52 -4.14
C GLU A 19 1.65 -8.60 -4.87
N GLN A 20 2.35 -7.72 -4.17
CA GLN A 20 3.41 -6.89 -4.77
C GLN A 20 4.54 -7.72 -5.40
N LEU A 21 4.84 -8.91 -4.86
CA LEU A 21 5.85 -9.81 -5.42
C LEU A 21 5.34 -10.55 -6.67
N ARG A 22 4.04 -10.83 -6.71
CA ARG A 22 3.40 -11.62 -7.78
C ARG A 22 2.93 -10.75 -8.96
N ASP A 23 2.63 -9.49 -8.69
CA ASP A 23 2.04 -8.60 -9.69
C ASP A 23 3.08 -8.13 -10.73
N PRO A 24 2.89 -8.45 -12.02
CA PRO A 24 3.83 -8.10 -13.07
C PRO A 24 3.93 -6.58 -13.31
N LYS A 25 2.89 -5.81 -12.98
CA LYS A 25 2.90 -4.35 -13.07
C LYS A 25 3.81 -3.74 -12.01
N VAL A 26 3.76 -4.28 -10.79
CA VAL A 26 4.69 -3.88 -9.71
C VAL A 26 6.13 -4.26 -10.08
N ALA A 27 6.34 -5.43 -10.69
CA ALA A 27 7.65 -5.83 -11.19
C ALA A 27 8.17 -4.94 -12.34
N GLU A 28 7.28 -4.45 -13.20
CA GLU A 28 7.61 -3.49 -14.27
C GLU A 28 8.04 -2.14 -13.67
N LEU A 29 7.30 -1.64 -12.66
CA LEU A 29 7.62 -0.39 -11.96
C LEU A 29 9.03 -0.42 -11.34
N ARG A 30 9.46 -1.58 -10.81
CA ARG A 30 10.84 -1.77 -10.28
C ARG A 30 11.92 -1.56 -11.34
N LYS A 31 11.62 -1.84 -12.61
CA LYS A 31 12.58 -1.80 -13.73
C LYS A 31 12.60 -0.46 -14.45
N GLN A 32 11.58 0.38 -14.27
CA GLN A 32 11.47 1.66 -14.94
C GLN A 32 12.29 2.73 -14.20
N PRO A 33 13.39 3.25 -14.78
CA PRO A 33 14.04 4.44 -14.25
C PRO A 33 13.12 5.65 -14.44
N GLY A 34 12.67 6.28 -13.35
CA GLY A 34 11.69 7.36 -13.39
C GLY A 34 11.65 8.19 -12.10
N ALA A 35 10.56 8.95 -11.93
CA ALA A 35 10.38 9.85 -10.78
C ALA A 35 10.24 9.14 -9.43
N LEU A 36 9.83 7.86 -9.43
CA LEU A 36 9.67 7.06 -8.23
C LEU A 36 11.02 6.48 -7.78
N LYS A 37 11.32 6.58 -6.48
CA LYS A 37 12.48 5.93 -5.87
C LYS A 37 11.99 4.73 -5.11
N LEU A 38 11.92 3.57 -5.77
CA LEU A 38 11.37 2.37 -5.17
C LEU A 38 12.41 1.65 -4.31
N LYS A 39 12.05 1.36 -3.05
CA LYS A 39 12.84 0.55 -2.12
C LYS A 39 11.93 -0.29 -1.25
N GLU A 40 12.45 -1.41 -0.78
CA GLU A 40 11.78 -2.22 0.23
C GLU A 40 11.88 -1.52 1.59
N ALA A 41 10.74 -1.38 2.26
CA ALA A 41 10.63 -0.77 3.59
C ALA A 41 9.81 -1.67 4.51
N ASN A 42 10.18 -1.71 5.78
CA ASN A 42 9.42 -2.42 6.81
C ASN A 42 8.28 -1.52 7.30
N LEU A 43 7.04 -1.96 7.10
CA LEU A 43 5.83 -1.36 7.65
C LEU A 43 5.15 -2.40 8.53
N ASP A 44 5.05 -2.12 9.83
CA ASP A 44 4.38 -2.97 10.82
C ASP A 44 4.81 -4.46 10.77
N GLY A 45 6.09 -4.71 10.51
CA GLY A 45 6.65 -6.07 10.42
C GLY A 45 6.56 -6.71 9.03
N CYS A 46 5.95 -6.05 8.06
CA CYS A 46 5.84 -6.51 6.67
C CYS A 46 6.82 -5.75 5.77
N ILE A 47 7.54 -6.46 4.92
CA ILE A 47 8.43 -5.85 3.92
C ILE A 47 7.61 -5.53 2.68
N LEU A 48 7.42 -4.25 2.40
CA LEU A 48 6.67 -3.75 1.24
C LEU A 48 7.59 -2.95 0.32
N LEU A 49 7.32 -3.02 -0.97
CA LEU A 49 7.84 -2.09 -1.94
C LEU A 49 7.17 -0.73 -1.75
N CYS A 50 7.99 0.28 -1.49
CA CYS A 50 7.55 1.65 -1.26
C CYS A 50 8.28 2.62 -2.18
N ASP A 51 7.60 3.69 -2.56
CA ASP A 51 8.23 4.90 -3.04
C ASP A 51 8.78 5.69 -1.85
N VAL A 52 10.10 5.89 -1.84
CA VAL A 52 10.85 6.66 -0.85
C VAL A 52 11.34 7.99 -1.43
N SER A 53 10.73 8.46 -2.52
CA SER A 53 11.01 9.78 -3.09
C SER A 53 10.66 10.93 -2.13
N THR A 54 9.78 10.67 -1.16
CA THR A 54 9.36 11.63 -0.13
C THR A 54 9.82 11.27 1.26
N SER A 55 9.62 12.18 2.23
CA SER A 55 10.02 12.00 3.63
C SER A 55 9.39 10.79 4.33
N ARG A 56 8.22 10.32 3.86
CA ARG A 56 7.57 9.11 4.35
C ARG A 56 7.53 8.06 3.23
N PRO A 57 7.92 6.79 3.51
CA PRO A 57 7.72 5.69 2.56
C PRO A 57 6.24 5.53 2.25
N ARG A 58 5.90 5.49 0.96
CA ARG A 58 4.55 5.23 0.48
C ARG A 58 4.49 3.86 -0.22
N PRO A 59 3.77 2.85 0.30
CA PRO A 59 3.66 1.56 -0.36
C PRO A 59 3.01 1.67 -1.73
N ILE A 60 3.50 0.88 -2.68
CA ILE A 60 2.87 0.71 -4.00
C ILE A 60 1.60 -0.11 -3.83
N ILE A 61 0.48 0.34 -4.39
CA ILE A 61 -0.76 -0.43 -4.39
C ILE A 61 -0.76 -1.38 -5.60
N PRO A 62 -0.83 -2.71 -5.40
CA PRO A 62 -1.14 -3.61 -6.50
C PRO A 62 -2.51 -3.26 -7.12
N PRO A 63 -2.69 -3.28 -8.45
CA PRO A 63 -3.95 -2.99 -9.12
C PRO A 63 -5.19 -3.63 -8.48
N LEU A 64 -5.12 -4.92 -8.13
CA LEU A 64 -6.22 -5.67 -7.49
C LEU A 64 -6.59 -5.15 -6.09
N TRP A 65 -5.67 -4.47 -5.42
CA TRP A 65 -5.83 -3.93 -4.07
C TRP A 65 -6.40 -2.51 -4.04
N THR A 66 -6.47 -1.83 -5.19
CA THR A 66 -6.93 -0.44 -5.27
C THR A 66 -8.33 -0.27 -4.68
N LYS A 67 -9.25 -1.19 -4.98
CA LYS A 67 -10.62 -1.17 -4.44
C LYS A 67 -10.64 -1.43 -2.94
N THR A 68 -9.90 -2.45 -2.48
CA THR A 68 -9.81 -2.82 -1.05
C THR A 68 -9.28 -1.66 -0.20
N ILE A 69 -8.21 -0.99 -0.65
CA ILE A 69 -7.63 0.15 0.07
C ILE A 69 -8.58 1.35 0.05
N PHE A 70 -9.26 1.59 -1.07
CA PHE A 70 -10.26 2.65 -1.15
C PHE A 70 -11.41 2.41 -0.15
N GLU A 71 -11.98 1.21 -0.14
CA GLU A 71 -13.08 0.85 0.78
C GLU A 71 -12.63 0.91 2.25
N ALA A 72 -11.44 0.41 2.57
CA ALA A 72 -10.86 0.50 3.91
C ALA A 72 -10.77 1.95 4.42
N ILE A 73 -10.26 2.87 3.60
CA ILE A 73 -10.09 4.28 3.98
C ILE A 73 -11.42 5.02 3.97
N HIS A 74 -12.31 4.70 3.02
CA HIS A 74 -13.64 5.30 2.94
C HIS A 74 -14.47 4.95 4.17
N ASN A 75 -14.48 3.67 4.58
CA ASN A 75 -15.25 3.20 5.73
C ASN A 75 -14.71 3.72 7.07
N LEU A 76 -13.39 3.94 7.19
CA LEU A 76 -12.78 4.43 8.43
C LEU A 76 -13.14 5.87 8.79
N SER A 77 -13.45 6.71 7.81
CA SER A 77 -13.50 8.16 8.01
C SER A 77 -14.84 8.78 7.61
N HIS A 78 -15.79 7.96 7.13
CA HIS A 78 -16.95 8.39 6.35
C HIS A 78 -16.70 9.62 5.44
N PRO A 79 -15.52 9.73 4.78
CA PRO A 79 -15.19 10.96 4.07
C PRO A 79 -15.78 10.89 2.66
N GLY A 80 -16.11 12.06 2.10
CA GLY A 80 -16.43 12.16 0.67
C GLY A 80 -15.31 11.57 -0.21
N HIS A 81 -15.65 11.25 -1.46
CA HIS A 81 -14.73 10.61 -2.41
C HIS A 81 -13.39 11.36 -2.55
N LYS A 82 -13.42 12.70 -2.61
CA LYS A 82 -12.21 13.55 -2.73
C LYS A 82 -11.28 13.45 -1.52
N SER A 83 -11.82 13.39 -0.31
CA SER A 83 -11.03 13.25 0.91
C SER A 83 -10.43 11.85 1.02
N THR A 84 -11.16 10.82 0.57
CA THR A 84 -10.64 9.44 0.46
C THR A 84 -9.43 9.38 -0.47
N ILE A 85 -9.54 9.92 -1.70
CA ILE A 85 -8.43 9.95 -2.67
C ILE A 85 -7.22 10.69 -2.11
N ARG A 86 -7.42 11.88 -1.53
CA ARG A 86 -6.33 12.65 -0.91
C ARG A 86 -5.61 11.85 0.18
N ALA A 87 -6.37 11.12 0.99
CA ALA A 87 -5.80 10.31 2.06
C ALA A 87 -5.05 9.07 1.53
N ILE A 88 -5.50 8.49 0.41
CA ILE A 88 -4.78 7.44 -0.31
C ILE A 88 -3.46 7.98 -0.86
N SER A 89 -3.49 9.04 -1.69
CA SER A 89 -2.30 9.57 -2.35
C SER A 89 -1.25 10.13 -1.38
N ALA A 90 -1.65 10.51 -0.17
CA ALA A 90 -0.72 10.93 0.88
C ALA A 90 0.07 9.75 1.49
N ARG A 91 -0.48 8.53 1.43
CA ARG A 91 0.05 7.33 2.11
C ARG A 91 0.54 6.25 1.15
N TYR A 92 0.05 6.23 -0.08
CA TYR A 92 0.27 5.18 -1.07
C TYR A 92 0.60 5.76 -2.44
N VAL A 93 1.15 4.92 -3.32
CA VAL A 93 1.40 5.22 -4.74
C VAL A 93 0.66 4.24 -5.63
#